data_AF-A0A2W6EZE2-F1
#
_entry.id   AF-A0A2W6EZE2-F1
#
_cell.length_a   1.000
_cell.length_b   1.000
_cell.length_c   1.000
_cell.angle_alpha   90.00
_cell.angle_beta   90.00
_cell.angle_gamma   90.00
#
_symmetry.space_group_name_H-M   'P 1'
#
loop_
_entity.id
_entity.type
_entity.pdbx_description
1 polymer ?
#
loop_
_entity_poly.entity_id
_entity_poly.type
_entity_poly.pdbx_seq_one_letter_code
_entity_poly.pdbx_strand_id
1 'polypeptide(L)'
;MTDQHPADQGSTHGEHPSHGVDPSEEPSAAWGWHGTPQRAGKIAGWFTAFALFAMLIGNNEGHAGDFFLVAPGTILVVMLIASHFKARKAKRR
;
A
#
# COMPACT_ATOMS: atom_id res chain seq x y z
N MET A 1 55.97 27.12 -3.47
CA MET A 1 54.97 26.44 -4.31
C MET A 1 54.14 25.60 -3.37
N THR A 2 53.02 26.15 -2.91
CA THR A 2 52.17 25.53 -1.90
C THR A 2 51.07 24.79 -2.66
N ASP A 3 51.02 23.48 -2.53
CA ASP A 3 49.99 22.63 -3.12
C ASP A 3 48.64 22.96 -2.47
N GLN A 4 47.80 23.72 -3.18
CA GLN A 4 46.40 23.87 -2.81
C GLN A 4 45.63 22.67 -3.35
N HIS A 5 45.44 21.67 -2.48
CA HIS A 5 44.40 20.66 -2.62
C HIS A 5 43.04 21.36 -2.41
N PRO A 6 42.17 21.46 -3.42
CA PRO A 6 40.87 22.08 -3.24
C PRO A 6 39.99 21.14 -2.41
N ALA A 7 39.49 21.70 -1.32
CA ALA A 7 38.46 21.22 -0.43
C ALA A 7 37.56 20.11 -1.03
N ASP A 8 37.52 19.00 -0.30
CA ASP A 8 36.33 18.26 0.06
C ASP A 8 35.05 19.11 -0.02
N GLN A 9 34.49 19.19 -1.24
CA GLN A 9 33.11 19.61 -1.42
C GLN A 9 32.25 18.50 -0.85
N GLY A 10 31.87 18.69 0.42
CA GLY A 10 30.91 17.88 1.13
C GLY A 10 29.75 17.54 0.22
N SER A 11 29.53 16.24 0.03
CA SER A 11 28.34 15.69 -0.58
C SER A 11 27.13 16.19 0.20
N THR A 12 26.53 17.28 -0.29
CA THR A 12 25.20 17.69 0.13
C THR A 12 24.22 16.65 -0.39
N HIS A 13 24.12 15.52 0.30
CA HIS A 13 23.00 14.61 0.15
C HIS A 13 21.79 15.39 0.65
N GLY A 14 21.08 15.98 -0.31
CA GLY A 14 19.82 16.65 -0.07
C GLY A 14 18.92 15.71 0.70
N GLU A 15 18.45 16.19 1.85
CA GLU A 15 17.49 15.51 2.71
C GLU A 15 16.18 15.33 1.95
N HIS A 16 16.12 14.25 1.16
CA HIS A 16 14.89 13.81 0.54
C HIS A 16 14.07 13.10 1.63
N PRO A 17 12.85 13.56 1.93
CA PRO A 17 11.97 12.84 2.85
C PRO A 17 11.62 11.48 2.23
N SER A 18 12.39 10.46 2.59
CA SER A 18 12.25 9.10 2.11
C SER A 18 11.03 8.47 2.78
N HIS A 19 9.86 8.63 2.15
CA HIS A 19 8.68 7.79 2.41
C HIS A 19 8.85 6.36 1.85
N GLY A 20 10.09 5.89 1.71
CA GLY A 20 10.45 4.64 1.08
C GLY A 20 11.78 4.13 1.63
N VAL A 21 12.02 2.85 1.35
CA VAL A 21 13.26 2.14 1.64
C VAL A 21 14.49 2.93 1.16
N ASP A 22 15.54 2.96 1.98
CA ASP A 22 16.79 3.64 1.64
C ASP A 22 17.49 2.92 0.45
N PRO A 23 17.77 3.63 -0.66
CA PRO A 23 18.56 3.10 -1.76
C PRO A 23 19.95 2.57 -1.37
N SER A 24 20.48 2.98 -0.22
CA SER A 24 21.76 2.47 0.30
C SER A 24 21.67 1.02 0.82
N GLU A 25 20.52 0.63 1.35
CA GLU A 25 20.24 -0.71 1.87
C GLU A 25 19.81 -1.67 0.74
N GLU A 26 19.10 -1.16 -0.27
CA GLU A 26 18.73 -1.94 -1.45
C GLU A 26 18.62 -1.10 -2.74
N PRO A 27 19.46 -1.38 -3.77
CA PRO A 27 19.53 -0.55 -4.99
C PRO A 27 18.25 -0.60 -5.84
N SER A 28 17.39 -1.59 -5.63
CA SER A 28 16.09 -1.70 -6.31
C SER A 28 15.06 -0.67 -5.82
N ALA A 29 15.30 -0.02 -4.68
CA ALA A 29 14.53 1.12 -4.19
C ALA A 29 14.45 2.25 -5.23
N ALA A 30 15.50 2.42 -6.03
CA ALA A 30 15.59 3.44 -7.07
C ALA A 30 14.60 3.24 -8.24
N TRP A 31 14.06 2.03 -8.46
CA TRP A 31 13.12 1.76 -9.54
C TRP A 31 11.67 2.14 -9.23
N GLY A 32 11.39 2.59 -7.99
CA GLY A 32 10.13 3.24 -7.64
C GLY A 32 8.95 2.31 -7.29
N TRP A 33 9.13 0.99 -7.35
CA TRP A 33 8.07 0.02 -7.02
C TRP A 33 7.86 -0.20 -5.51
N HIS A 34 8.81 0.24 -4.68
CA HIS A 34 8.83 0.00 -3.23
C HIS A 34 7.84 0.84 -2.42
N GLY A 35 7.25 1.87 -3.03
CA GLY A 35 6.17 2.62 -2.42
C GLY A 35 4.86 1.84 -2.56
N THR A 36 4.37 1.22 -1.49
CA THR A 36 2.97 0.77 -1.43
C THR A 36 2.13 1.91 -0.85
N PRO A 37 1.44 2.73 -1.68
CA PRO A 37 0.54 3.73 -1.16
C PRO A 37 -0.58 3.04 -0.38
N GLN A 38 -0.58 3.24 0.95
CA GLN A 38 -1.59 2.72 1.88
C GLN A 38 -3.02 3.09 1.46
N ARG A 39 -3.18 4.18 0.68
CA ARG A 39 -4.46 4.61 0.10
C ARG A 39 -4.86 3.75 -1.11
N ALA A 40 -3.92 3.44 -2.02
CA ALA A 40 -4.21 2.61 -3.18
C ALA A 40 -4.62 1.19 -2.79
N GLY A 41 -3.94 0.60 -1.79
CA GLY A 41 -4.31 -0.72 -1.26
C GLY A 41 -5.74 -0.76 -0.69
N LYS A 42 -6.19 0.34 -0.04
CA LYS A 42 -7.57 0.45 0.45
C LYS A 42 -8.59 0.56 -0.69
N ILE A 43 -8.29 1.37 -1.71
CA ILE A 43 -9.17 1.53 -2.88
C ILE A 43 -9.29 0.21 -3.64
N ALA A 44 -8.16 -0.47 -3.88
CA ALA A 44 -8.13 -1.79 -4.51
C ALA A 44 -8.94 -2.81 -3.70
N GLY A 45 -8.79 -2.83 -2.36
CA GLY A 45 -9.58 -3.72 -1.51
C GLY A 45 -11.09 -3.47 -1.59
N TRP A 46 -11.53 -2.21 -1.60
CA TRP A 46 -12.95 -1.86 -1.75
C TRP A 46 -13.49 -2.22 -3.15
N PHE A 47 -12.69 -1.99 -4.19
CA PHE A 47 -13.04 -2.37 -5.56
C PHE A 47 -13.22 -3.88 -5.68
N THR A 48 -12.28 -4.68 -5.17
CA THR A 48 -12.37 -6.14 -5.17
C THR A 48 -13.58 -6.64 -4.40
N ALA A 49 -13.87 -6.06 -3.22
CA ALA A 49 -15.08 -6.40 -2.47
C ALA A 49 -16.34 -6.12 -3.29
N PHE A 50 -16.45 -4.95 -3.92
CA PHE A 50 -17.58 -4.61 -4.77
C PHE A 50 -17.73 -5.56 -5.96
N ALA A 51 -16.62 -5.90 -6.64
CA ALA A 51 -16.63 -6.82 -7.78
C ALA A 51 -17.13 -8.22 -7.39
N LEU A 52 -16.70 -8.74 -6.24
CA LEU A 52 -17.17 -10.04 -5.71
C LEU A 52 -18.69 -10.04 -5.46
N PHE A 53 -19.23 -8.95 -4.91
CA PHE A 53 -20.67 -8.85 -4.68
C PHE A 53 -21.47 -8.58 -5.96
N ALA A 54 -20.91 -7.83 -6.92
CA ALA A 54 -21.53 -7.61 -8.22
C ALA A 54 -21.69 -8.92 -9.01
N MET A 55 -20.76 -9.86 -8.86
CA MET A 55 -20.84 -11.21 -9.46
C MET A 55 -21.96 -12.09 -8.92
N LEU A 56 -22.65 -11.71 -7.83
CA LEU A 56 -23.88 -12.39 -7.41
C LEU A 56 -25.07 -12.08 -8.33
N ILE A 57 -25.02 -10.97 -9.06
CA ILE A 57 -26.13 -10.50 -9.88
C ILE A 57 -26.11 -11.26 -11.22
N GLY A 58 -27.13 -12.10 -11.43
CA GLY A 58 -27.45 -12.68 -12.75
C GLY A 58 -26.96 -14.11 -13.01
N ASN A 59 -26.24 -14.77 -12.09
CA ASN A 59 -25.62 -16.08 -12.35
C ASN A 59 -26.20 -17.26 -11.54
N ASN A 60 -27.06 -17.03 -10.55
CA ASN A 60 -27.30 -18.05 -9.51
C ASN A 60 -28.76 -18.55 -9.44
N GLU A 61 -29.11 -19.55 -10.26
CA GLU A 61 -30.37 -20.30 -10.09
C GLU A 61 -30.32 -21.30 -8.92
N GLY A 62 -29.11 -21.70 -8.50
CA GLY A 62 -28.91 -22.72 -7.45
C GLY A 62 -28.45 -22.21 -6.08
N HIS A 63 -28.09 -20.92 -5.94
CA HIS A 63 -27.58 -20.24 -4.72
C HIS A 63 -26.40 -20.87 -3.96
N ALA A 64 -26.00 -22.11 -4.27
CA ALA A 64 -24.91 -22.81 -3.61
C ALA A 64 -23.53 -22.21 -3.95
N GLY A 65 -23.39 -21.61 -5.14
CA GLY A 65 -22.17 -20.93 -5.57
C GLY A 65 -21.94 -19.59 -4.88
N ASP A 66 -23.00 -18.94 -4.39
CA ASP A 66 -22.99 -17.58 -3.82
C ASP A 66 -22.13 -17.54 -2.56
N PHE A 67 -22.10 -18.63 -1.79
CA PHE A 67 -21.30 -18.72 -0.58
C PHE A 67 -19.80 -18.52 -0.84
N PHE A 68 -19.30 -19.00 -1.99
CA PHE A 68 -17.90 -18.83 -2.38
C PHE A 68 -17.54 -17.39 -2.77
N LEU A 69 -18.52 -16.55 -3.10
CA LEU A 69 -18.33 -15.13 -3.37
C LEU A 69 -18.56 -14.30 -2.10
N VAL A 70 -19.61 -14.63 -1.33
CA VAL A 70 -20.02 -13.91 -0.12
C VAL A 70 -19.03 -14.11 1.02
N ALA A 71 -18.52 -15.31 1.25
CA ALA A 71 -17.59 -15.58 2.34
C ALA A 71 -16.29 -14.76 2.22
N PRO A 72 -15.51 -14.83 1.12
CA PRO A 72 -14.32 -14.00 0.97
C PRO A 72 -14.65 -12.50 0.85
N GLY A 73 -15.75 -12.13 0.19
CA GLY A 73 -16.18 -10.74 0.10
C GLY A 73 -16.46 -10.12 1.48
N THR A 74 -17.15 -10.85 2.35
CA THR A 74 -17.46 -10.41 3.73
C THR A 74 -16.19 -10.30 4.58
N ILE A 75 -15.29 -11.28 4.48
CA ILE A 75 -13.99 -11.25 5.18
C ILE A 75 -13.19 -10.01 4.78
N LEU A 76 -13.11 -9.71 3.47
CA LEU A 76 -12.43 -8.52 2.96
C LEU A 76 -13.03 -7.23 3.52
N VAL A 77 -14.36 -7.09 3.50
CA VAL A 77 -15.05 -5.91 4.06
C VAL A 77 -14.73 -5.73 5.54
N VAL A 78 -14.80 -6.80 6.34
CA VAL A 78 -14.48 -6.75 7.77
C VAL A 78 -13.02 -6.32 8.00
N MET A 79 -12.07 -6.87 7.25
CA MET A 79 -10.65 -6.48 7.33
C MET A 79 -10.44 -4.99 7.00
N LEU A 80 -11.10 -4.49 5.95
CA LEU A 80 -11.00 -3.08 5.55
C LEU A 80 -11.58 -2.14 6.61
N ILE A 81 -12.73 -2.49 7.18
CA ILE A 81 -13.35 -1.76 8.27
C ILE A 81 -12.45 -1.76 9.51
N ALA A 82 -11.93 -2.92 9.91
CA ALA A 82 -11.01 -3.06 11.05
C ALA A 82 -9.73 -2.22 10.86
N SER A 83 -9.15 -2.23 9.66
CA SER A 83 -8.01 -1.40 9.27
C SER A 83 -8.32 0.09 9.45
N HIS A 84 -9.51 0.53 9.01
CA HIS A 84 -9.96 1.91 9.17
C HIS A 84 -10.12 2.29 10.65
N PHE A 85 -10.69 1.42 11.49
CA PHE A 85 -10.79 1.64 12.92
C PHE A 85 -9.42 1.69 13.62
N LYS A 86 -8.48 0.81 13.25
CA LYS A 86 -7.12 0.80 13.82
C LYS A 86 -6.38 2.10 13.50
N ALA A 87 -6.49 2.60 12.27
CA ALA A 87 -5.93 3.89 11.87
C ALA A 87 -6.54 5.06 12.68
N ARG A 88 -7.85 5.02 12.96
CA ARG A 88 -8.50 6.04 13.80
C ARG A 88 -8.07 5.97 15.26
N LYS A 89 -7.89 4.78 15.84
CA LYS A 89 -7.41 4.61 17.23
C LYS A 89 -5.95 5.04 17.39
N ALA A 90 -5.10 4.80 16.39
CA ALA A 90 -3.71 5.27 16.41
C ALA A 90 -3.62 6.81 16.43
N LYS A 91 -4.53 7.51 15.75
CA LYS A 91 -4.59 8.98 15.77
C LYS A 91 -5.12 9.57 17.10
N ARG A 92 -5.63 8.73 18.01
CA ARG A 92 -6.22 9.14 19.30
C ARG A 92 -5.31 8.87 20.50
N ARG A 93 -4.17 8.21 20.30
CA ARG A 93 -3.11 8.08 21.30
C ARG A 93 -2.02 9.10 20.99
#